data_AF-A0A8T4VX83-F1
#
_entry.id   AF-A0A8T4VX83-F1
#
_cell.length_a   1.000
_cell.length_b   1.000
_cell.length_c   1.000
_cell.angle_alpha   90.00
_cell.angle_beta   90.00
_cell.angle_gamma   90.00
#
_symmetry.space_group_name_H-M   'P 1'
#
loop_
_entity.id
_entity.type
_entity.pdbx_description
1 polymer ?
#
loop_
_entity_poly.entity_id
_entity_poly.type
_entity_poly.pdbx_seq_one_letter_code
_entity_poly.pdbx_strand_id
1 'polypeptide(L)'
;VKVASTLVLLLYILVNLSVVMMRESKIRNYRPSFSSPFYPWVQIVGIIGCGWLIYQMGITSIVIVGCFICGGFGWYWFFARDKIWREYCLLHVVERITGEKNTSYLLDEELREILINRDSIQEKRFEDLIKNCEILDLHKLLTPDKLSMVLSERLHNKLDIDKEKLRELLRSKECDSNCVLQPGMGIISHLIKGRDKLDIVLVRTKKGFISSKDIDPIYSFFIIVASEDQQSFYWHTLMWVAQIAEENDFQDNWLEAKNKEDLRKVFLDAWRKRQRY
;
A
#
# COMPACT_ATOMS: atom_id res chain seq x y z
N VAL A 1 8.02 44.62 -6.55
CA VAL A 1 9.30 43.98 -6.98
C VAL A 1 9.98 43.23 -5.84
N LYS A 2 10.25 43.84 -4.67
CA LYS A 2 10.96 43.17 -3.54
C LYS A 2 10.36 41.81 -3.12
N VAL A 3 9.03 41.72 -2.96
CA VAL A 3 8.35 40.47 -2.53
C VAL A 3 8.53 39.32 -3.52
N ALA A 4 8.43 39.61 -4.83
CA ALA A 4 8.61 38.60 -5.89
C ALA A 4 10.04 38.05 -5.89
N SER A 5 11.05 38.93 -5.72
CA SER A 5 12.45 38.51 -5.61
C SER A 5 12.70 37.65 -4.36
N THR A 6 12.08 37.96 -3.22
CA THR A 6 12.21 37.18 -1.99
C THR A 6 11.66 35.76 -2.15
N LEU A 7 10.50 35.59 -2.79
CA LEU A 7 9.92 34.26 -3.03
C LEU A 7 10.79 33.41 -3.97
N VAL A 8 11.40 34.03 -4.99
CA VAL A 8 12.35 33.34 -5.88
C VAL A 8 13.60 32.88 -5.12
N LEU A 9 14.15 33.70 -4.23
CA LEU A 9 15.29 33.29 -3.39
C LEU A 9 14.91 32.15 -2.43
N LEU A 10 13.72 32.20 -1.84
CA LEU A 10 13.19 31.11 -1.01
C LEU A 10 13.05 29.81 -1.82
N LEU A 11 12.50 29.90 -3.04
CA LEU A 11 12.42 28.77 -3.96
C LEU A 11 13.80 28.17 -4.25
N TYR A 12 14.81 29.00 -4.53
CA TYR A 12 16.18 28.53 -4.73
C TYR A 12 16.75 27.79 -3.51
N ILE A 13 16.49 28.30 -2.29
CA ILE A 13 16.89 27.61 -1.05
C ILE A 13 16.22 26.23 -0.97
N LEU A 14 14.90 26.18 -1.15
CA LEU A 14 14.13 24.94 -1.06
C LEU A 14 14.57 23.92 -2.11
N VAL A 15 14.81 24.34 -3.36
CA VAL A 15 15.30 23.46 -4.43
C VAL A 15 16.68 22.88 -4.09
N ASN A 16 17.62 23.70 -3.62
CA ASN A 16 18.94 23.21 -3.21
C ASN A 16 18.83 22.21 -2.04
N LEU A 17 17.97 22.51 -1.07
CA LEU A 17 17.68 21.61 0.05
C LEU A 17 17.09 20.29 -0.42
N SER A 18 16.10 20.32 -1.33
CA SER A 18 15.49 19.12 -1.91
C SER A 18 16.51 18.26 -2.65
N VAL A 19 17.42 18.85 -3.43
CA VAL A 19 18.47 18.10 -4.13
C VAL A 19 19.40 17.39 -3.15
N VAL A 20 19.81 18.06 -2.07
CA VAL A 20 20.64 17.45 -1.03
C VAL A 20 19.88 16.31 -0.36
N MET A 21 18.64 16.55 0.07
CA MET A 21 17.83 15.50 0.70
C MET A 21 17.64 14.29 -0.21
N MET A 22 17.19 14.47 -1.46
CA MET A 22 16.96 13.34 -2.38
C MET A 22 18.22 12.49 -2.62
N ARG A 23 19.41 13.11 -2.66
CA ARG A 23 20.68 12.40 -2.85
C ARG A 23 21.14 11.67 -1.59
N GLU A 24 20.99 12.29 -0.42
CA GLU A 24 21.36 11.65 0.86
C GLU A 24 20.34 10.58 1.29
N SER A 25 19.09 10.66 0.82
CA SER A 25 18.02 9.70 1.13
C SER A 25 18.18 8.32 0.45
N LYS A 26 19.20 8.11 -0.40
CA LYS A 26 19.50 6.81 -1.05
C LYS A 26 18.30 6.13 -1.73
N ILE A 27 17.43 6.90 -2.38
CA ILE A 27 16.23 6.39 -3.08
C ILE A 27 16.66 5.55 -4.29
N ARG A 28 16.25 4.27 -4.35
CA ARG A 28 16.73 3.30 -5.38
C ARG A 28 16.32 3.66 -6.81
N ASN A 29 15.19 4.34 -6.97
CA ASN A 29 14.67 4.80 -8.27
C ASN A 29 15.12 6.23 -8.66
N TYR A 30 15.93 6.91 -7.84
CA TYR A 30 16.43 8.24 -8.18
C TYR A 30 17.65 8.15 -9.12
N ARG A 31 17.42 8.45 -10.40
CA ARG A 31 18.48 8.53 -11.42
C ARG A 31 18.67 9.99 -11.85
N PRO A 32 19.59 10.75 -11.23
CA PRO A 32 19.79 12.14 -11.59
C PRO A 32 20.31 12.26 -13.03
N SER A 33 19.63 13.03 -13.87
CA SER A 33 20.08 13.33 -15.24
C SER A 33 21.34 14.23 -15.25
N PHE A 34 21.65 14.91 -14.14
CA PHE A 34 22.78 15.82 -14.01
C PHE A 34 23.45 15.68 -12.64
N SER A 35 24.78 15.65 -12.63
CA SER A 35 25.61 15.64 -11.43
C SER A 35 26.31 16.98 -11.25
N SER A 36 25.95 17.71 -10.20
CA SER A 36 26.63 18.96 -9.86
C SER A 36 28.11 18.70 -9.56
N PRO A 37 29.04 19.42 -10.20
CA PRO A 37 30.43 19.41 -9.78
C PRO A 37 30.51 19.90 -8.31
N PHE A 38 31.41 19.31 -7.51
CA PHE A 38 31.62 19.64 -6.10
C PHE A 38 30.39 19.52 -5.18
N TYR A 39 29.42 18.65 -5.51
CA TYR A 39 28.35 18.29 -4.57
C TYR A 39 28.94 17.75 -3.24
N PRO A 40 28.39 18.12 -2.06
CA PRO A 40 27.23 18.99 -1.81
C PRO A 40 27.58 20.49 -1.58
N TRP A 41 28.83 20.88 -1.75
CA TRP A 41 29.32 22.21 -1.36
C TRP A 41 28.66 23.35 -2.14
N VAL A 42 28.42 23.17 -3.44
CA VAL A 42 27.74 24.17 -4.28
C VAL A 42 26.33 24.46 -3.76
N GLN A 43 25.60 23.42 -3.37
CA GLN A 43 24.24 23.54 -2.84
C GLN A 43 24.24 24.26 -1.49
N ILE A 44 25.20 23.93 -0.61
CA ILE A 44 25.35 24.57 0.71
C ILE A 44 25.65 26.06 0.54
N VAL A 45 26.59 26.42 -0.34
CA VAL A 45 26.91 27.83 -0.64
C VAL A 45 25.69 28.55 -1.23
N GLY A 46 24.93 27.89 -2.11
CA GLY A 46 23.68 28.44 -2.66
C GLY A 46 22.64 28.75 -1.59
N ILE A 47 22.43 27.82 -0.64
CA ILE A 47 21.51 28.00 0.49
C ILE A 47 21.95 29.16 1.38
N ILE A 48 23.22 29.18 1.80
CA ILE A 48 23.77 30.21 2.67
C ILE A 48 23.73 31.58 1.98
N GLY A 49 24.13 31.65 0.70
CA GLY A 49 24.15 32.88 -0.08
C GLY A 49 22.75 33.46 -0.31
N CYS A 50 21.76 32.63 -0.63
CA CYS A 50 20.37 33.07 -0.77
C CYS A 50 19.80 33.53 0.58
N GLY A 51 20.09 32.82 1.68
CA GLY A 51 19.70 33.23 3.02
C GLY A 51 20.29 34.59 3.41
N TRP A 52 21.57 34.81 3.08
CA TRP A 52 22.25 36.09 3.29
C TRP A 52 21.62 37.23 2.48
N LEU A 53 21.27 36.99 1.22
CA LEU A 53 20.58 37.97 0.38
C LEU A 53 19.20 38.34 0.95
N ILE A 54 18.41 37.36 1.42
CA ILE A 54 17.12 37.60 2.06
C ILE A 54 17.30 38.47 3.31
N TYR A 55 18.35 38.22 4.10
CA TYR A 55 18.68 39.04 5.26
C TYR A 55 18.95 40.51 4.88
N GLN A 56 19.74 40.74 3.82
CA GLN A 56 20.02 42.10 3.34
C GLN A 56 18.81 42.83 2.75
N MET A 57 17.80 42.11 2.26
CA MET A 57 16.57 42.71 1.70
C MET A 57 15.69 43.38 2.76
N GLY A 58 15.98 43.16 4.05
CA GLY A 58 15.34 43.82 5.18
C GLY A 58 14.20 43.02 5.82
N ILE A 59 13.70 43.53 6.95
CA ILE A 59 12.80 42.82 7.85
C ILE A 59 11.49 42.37 7.19
N THR A 60 10.98 43.14 6.22
CA THR A 60 9.75 42.80 5.49
C THR A 60 9.87 41.48 4.74
N SER A 61 11.04 41.20 4.15
CA SER A 61 11.31 39.95 3.45
C SER A 61 11.38 38.76 4.42
N ILE A 62 12.03 38.95 5.56
CA ILE A 62 12.16 37.91 6.60
C ILE A 62 10.79 37.52 7.15
N VAL A 63 9.93 38.51 7.44
CA VAL A 63 8.56 38.26 7.93
C VAL A 63 7.75 37.48 6.91
N ILE A 64 7.83 37.83 5.61
CA ILE A 64 7.12 37.10 4.55
C ILE A 64 7.55 35.64 4.47
N VAL A 65 8.88 35.38 4.50
CA VAL A 65 9.42 34.01 4.50
C VAL A 65 8.94 33.24 5.73
N GLY A 66 9.00 33.87 6.92
CA GLY A 66 8.51 33.28 8.15
C GLY A 66 7.02 32.92 8.08
N CYS A 67 6.17 33.85 7.62
CA CYS A 67 4.75 33.60 7.40
C CYS A 67 4.50 32.46 6.42
N PHE A 68 5.26 32.37 5.33
CA PHE A 68 5.13 31.30 4.35
C PHE A 68 5.49 29.93 4.94
N ILE A 69 6.60 29.84 5.68
CA ILE A 69 7.01 28.61 6.36
C ILE A 69 5.98 28.20 7.42
N CYS A 70 5.52 29.14 8.24
CA CYS A 70 4.48 28.88 9.25
C CYS A 70 3.15 28.47 8.60
N GLY A 71 2.78 29.07 7.47
CA GLY A 71 1.59 28.69 6.70
C GLY A 71 1.70 27.27 6.15
N GLY A 72 2.86 26.89 5.63
CA GLY A 72 3.15 25.52 5.21
C GLY A 72 3.10 24.53 6.37
N PHE A 73 3.66 24.90 7.52
CA PHE A 73 3.60 24.07 8.73
C PHE A 73 2.17 23.93 9.27
N GLY A 74 1.38 25.00 9.24
CA GLY A 74 -0.04 24.98 9.56
C GLY A 74 -0.81 24.05 8.63
N TRP A 75 -0.60 24.17 7.32
CA TRP A 75 -1.19 23.25 6.34
C TRP A 75 -0.82 21.79 6.60
N TYR A 76 0.45 21.52 6.90
CA TYR A 76 0.91 20.18 7.26
C TYR A 76 0.18 19.66 8.49
N TRP A 77 0.06 20.47 9.54
CA TRP A 77 -0.52 20.06 10.80
C TRP A 77 -2.04 19.85 10.74
N PHE A 78 -2.76 20.71 10.00
CA PHE A 78 -4.23 20.64 9.89
C PHE A 78 -4.73 19.67 8.82
N PHE A 79 -3.98 19.42 7.74
CA PHE A 79 -4.46 18.64 6.61
C PHE A 79 -3.56 17.46 6.25
N ALA A 80 -2.24 17.65 6.16
CA ALA A 80 -1.36 16.59 5.67
C ALA A 80 -1.11 15.48 6.70
N ARG A 81 -1.10 15.82 7.99
CA ARG A 81 -0.75 14.90 9.08
C ARG A 81 -1.61 13.64 9.07
N ASP A 82 -2.93 13.78 9.01
CA ASP A 82 -3.84 12.64 9.11
C ASP A 82 -3.74 11.71 7.89
N LYS A 83 -3.49 12.27 6.70
CA LYS A 83 -3.29 11.48 5.47
C LYS A 83 -2.03 10.61 5.54
N ILE A 84 -0.96 11.13 6.15
CA ILE A 84 0.31 10.43 6.33
C ILE A 84 0.19 9.27 7.33
N TRP A 85 -0.58 9.42 8.42
CA TRP A 85 -0.78 8.35 9.41
C TRP A 85 -1.45 7.10 8.83
N ARG A 86 -2.39 7.27 7.88
CA ARG A 86 -3.05 6.16 7.20
C ARG A 86 -2.07 5.30 6.40
N GLU A 87 -1.11 5.94 5.73
CA GLU A 87 -0.10 5.24 4.94
C GLU A 87 0.76 4.31 5.82
N TYR A 88 1.20 4.80 6.98
CA TYR A 88 1.98 3.99 7.93
C TYR A 88 1.18 2.85 8.56
N CYS A 89 -0.12 3.03 8.82
CA CYS A 89 -0.98 1.95 9.35
C CYS A 89 -1.05 0.78 8.37
N LEU A 90 -1.26 1.07 7.09
CA LEU A 90 -1.36 0.07 6.04
C LEU A 90 -0.05 -0.69 5.81
N LEU A 91 1.10 0.01 5.86
CA LEU A 91 2.42 -0.62 5.85
C LEU A 91 2.52 -1.68 6.94
N HIS A 92 2.17 -1.30 8.17
CA HIS A 92 2.27 -2.18 9.31
C HIS A 92 1.33 -3.39 9.23
N VAL A 93 0.16 -3.25 8.60
CA VAL A 93 -0.76 -4.36 8.32
C VAL A 93 -0.13 -5.36 7.34
N VAL A 94 0.49 -4.86 6.26
CA VAL A 94 1.14 -5.71 5.25
C VAL A 94 2.37 -6.43 5.82
N GLU A 95 3.20 -5.75 6.60
CA GLU A 95 4.33 -6.35 7.33
C GLU A 95 3.86 -7.47 8.26
N ARG A 96 2.75 -7.23 8.98
CA ARG A 96 2.16 -8.21 9.89
C ARG A 96 1.70 -9.46 9.14
N ILE A 97 0.91 -9.32 8.09
CA ILE A 97 0.35 -10.43 7.29
C ILE A 97 1.45 -11.28 6.65
N THR A 98 2.51 -10.62 6.17
CA THR A 98 3.61 -11.32 5.51
C THR A 98 4.62 -11.91 6.49
N GLY A 99 4.68 -11.41 7.72
CA GLY A 99 5.66 -11.83 8.73
C GLY A 99 7.06 -11.27 8.45
N GLU A 100 7.20 -10.43 7.43
CA GLU A 100 8.45 -9.81 7.02
C GLU A 100 8.75 -8.58 7.88
N LYS A 101 9.19 -8.79 9.13
CA LYS A 101 9.51 -7.70 10.08
C LYS A 101 10.84 -6.99 9.84
N ASN A 102 11.61 -7.36 8.80
CA ASN A 102 13.03 -6.98 8.67
C ASN A 102 13.50 -6.64 7.25
N THR A 103 12.61 -6.49 6.28
CA THR A 103 13.04 -6.47 4.87
C THR A 103 13.41 -5.06 4.40
N SER A 104 14.40 -4.43 5.04
CA SER A 104 15.10 -3.21 4.61
C SER A 104 14.24 -1.95 4.40
N TYR A 105 14.85 -0.78 4.55
CA TYR A 105 14.27 0.52 4.14
C TYR A 105 13.67 0.51 2.72
N LEU A 106 14.06 -0.45 1.87
CA LEU A 106 13.59 -0.61 0.51
C LEU A 106 12.16 -1.18 0.41
N LEU A 107 11.73 -2.04 1.33
CA LEU A 107 10.35 -2.55 1.33
C LEU A 107 9.39 -1.44 1.75
N ASP A 108 9.75 -0.68 2.79
CA ASP A 108 8.99 0.50 3.23
C ASP A 108 8.88 1.52 2.10
N GLU A 109 9.97 1.79 1.39
CA GLU A 109 9.96 2.74 0.26
C GLU A 109 9.14 2.22 -0.92
N GLU A 110 9.21 0.93 -1.27
CA GLU A 110 8.39 0.34 -2.34
C GLU A 110 6.91 0.39 -1.97
N LEU A 111 6.54 -0.05 -0.76
CA LEU A 111 5.16 -0.01 -0.30
C LEU A 111 4.65 1.44 -0.17
N ARG A 112 5.50 2.40 0.22
CA ARG A 112 5.15 3.82 0.22
C ARG A 112 5.03 4.39 -1.19
N GLU A 113 5.88 3.99 -2.12
CA GLU A 113 5.77 4.32 -3.53
C GLU A 113 4.42 3.79 -4.08
N ILE A 114 3.99 2.59 -3.69
CA ILE A 114 2.66 2.04 -4.04
C ILE A 114 1.50 2.90 -3.50
N LEU A 115 1.67 3.55 -2.35
CA LEU A 115 0.67 4.44 -1.76
C LEU A 115 0.62 5.80 -2.48
N ILE A 116 1.77 6.31 -2.90
CA ILE A 116 1.92 7.65 -3.49
C ILE A 116 1.71 7.62 -5.01
N ASN A 117 2.31 6.66 -5.71
CA ASN A 117 2.27 6.54 -7.17
C ASN A 117 1.11 5.66 -7.62
N ARG A 118 0.16 6.30 -8.32
CA ARG A 118 -0.92 5.61 -9.03
C ARG A 118 -0.42 5.12 -10.38
N ASP A 119 0.17 3.93 -10.39
CA ASP A 119 0.51 3.26 -11.64
C ASP A 119 -0.78 2.73 -12.30
N SER A 120 -1.27 3.48 -13.30
CA SER A 120 -2.45 3.12 -14.10
C SER A 120 -2.37 1.72 -14.74
N ILE A 121 -1.17 1.19 -14.99
CA ILE A 121 -0.97 -0.15 -15.56
C ILE A 121 -1.28 -1.21 -14.50
N GLN A 122 -0.72 -1.06 -13.30
CA GLN A 122 -0.94 -2.01 -12.20
C GLN A 122 -2.39 -1.95 -11.71
N GLU A 123 -2.99 -0.75 -11.64
CA GLU A 123 -4.40 -0.59 -11.24
C GLU A 123 -5.35 -1.33 -12.20
N LYS A 124 -5.12 -1.18 -13.51
CA LYS A 124 -5.90 -1.91 -14.52
C LYS A 124 -5.68 -3.42 -14.41
N ARG A 125 -4.43 -3.86 -14.22
CA ARG A 125 -4.10 -5.28 -14.02
C ARG A 125 -4.83 -5.87 -12.82
N PHE A 126 -4.94 -5.12 -11.72
CA PHE A 126 -5.68 -5.57 -10.54
C PHE A 126 -7.19 -5.55 -10.74
N GLU A 127 -7.75 -4.55 -11.42
CA GLU A 127 -9.17 -4.56 -11.75
C GLU A 127 -9.52 -5.78 -12.61
N ASP A 128 -8.69 -6.10 -13.60
CA ASP A 128 -8.86 -7.28 -14.46
C ASP A 128 -8.65 -8.59 -13.67
N LEU A 129 -7.74 -8.60 -12.69
CA LEU A 129 -7.57 -9.73 -11.77
C LEU A 129 -8.85 -9.97 -10.96
N ILE A 130 -9.44 -8.93 -10.35
CA ILE A 130 -10.68 -9.04 -9.56
C ILE A 130 -11.88 -9.43 -10.43
N LYS A 131 -11.96 -8.95 -11.66
CA LYS A 131 -13.03 -9.35 -12.60
C LYS A 131 -13.02 -10.85 -12.88
N ASN A 132 -11.84 -11.46 -12.94
CA ASN A 132 -11.65 -12.86 -13.33
C ASN A 132 -11.32 -13.78 -12.14
N CYS A 133 -11.31 -13.26 -10.92
CA CYS A 133 -11.00 -14.05 -9.72
C CYS A 133 -12.14 -15.03 -9.37
N GLU A 134 -11.75 -16.13 -8.72
CA GLU A 134 -12.72 -17.06 -8.14
C GLU A 134 -13.31 -16.46 -6.87
N ILE A 135 -14.64 -16.59 -6.72
CA ILE A 135 -15.36 -16.14 -5.53
C ILE A 135 -16.01 -17.35 -4.86
N LEU A 136 -15.66 -17.58 -3.60
CA LEU A 136 -16.23 -18.64 -2.78
C LEU A 136 -17.25 -18.04 -1.81
N ASP A 137 -18.53 -18.22 -2.10
CA ASP A 137 -19.63 -17.83 -1.21
C ASP A 137 -20.17 -19.05 -0.48
N LEU A 138 -19.84 -19.18 0.80
CA LEU A 138 -20.06 -20.36 1.61
C LEU A 138 -21.08 -20.09 2.72
N HIS A 139 -22.01 -21.04 2.94
CA HIS A 139 -23.06 -20.93 3.97
C HIS A 139 -22.83 -21.83 5.18
N LYS A 140 -21.65 -22.47 5.28
CA LYS A 140 -21.30 -23.42 6.33
C LYS A 140 -20.08 -22.93 7.08
N LEU A 141 -19.93 -23.39 8.33
CA LEU A 141 -18.70 -23.21 9.08
C LEU A 141 -17.55 -23.85 8.29
N LEU A 142 -16.50 -23.07 8.07
CA LEU A 142 -15.35 -23.48 7.29
C LEU A 142 -14.17 -23.70 8.24
N THR A 143 -13.49 -24.83 8.07
CA THR A 143 -12.25 -25.18 8.79
C THR A 143 -11.05 -25.01 7.85
N PRO A 144 -9.83 -24.79 8.38
CA PRO A 144 -8.62 -24.66 7.56
C PRO A 144 -8.42 -25.82 6.57
N ASP A 145 -8.64 -27.07 6.99
CA ASP A 145 -8.51 -28.25 6.13
C ASP A 145 -9.52 -28.28 4.99
N LYS A 146 -10.76 -27.85 5.24
CA LYS A 146 -11.79 -27.78 4.19
C LYS A 146 -11.50 -26.63 3.22
N LEU A 147 -11.01 -25.51 3.74
CA LEU A 147 -10.61 -24.37 2.91
C LEU A 147 -9.47 -24.76 1.97
N SER A 148 -8.39 -25.35 2.47
CA SER A 148 -7.26 -25.80 1.64
C SER A 148 -7.67 -26.84 0.58
N MET A 149 -8.58 -27.75 0.92
CA MET A 149 -9.15 -28.71 -0.02
C MET A 149 -9.93 -28.02 -1.15
N VAL A 150 -10.83 -27.08 -0.82
CA VAL A 150 -11.63 -26.37 -1.84
C VAL A 150 -10.76 -25.48 -2.72
N LEU A 151 -9.80 -24.77 -2.12
CA LEU A 151 -8.90 -23.88 -2.85
C LEU A 151 -7.97 -24.64 -3.80
N SER A 152 -7.35 -25.73 -3.32
CA SER A 152 -6.48 -26.54 -4.17
C SER A 152 -7.23 -27.08 -5.39
N GLU A 153 -8.46 -27.54 -5.21
CA GLU A 153 -9.32 -28.01 -6.31
C GLU A 153 -9.68 -26.92 -7.33
N ARG A 154 -9.80 -25.67 -6.90
CA ARG A 154 -10.18 -24.55 -7.78
C ARG A 154 -8.97 -23.91 -8.47
N LEU A 155 -7.83 -23.85 -7.77
CA LEU A 155 -6.67 -23.07 -8.19
C LEU A 155 -5.56 -23.90 -8.86
N HIS A 156 -5.50 -25.22 -8.65
CA HIS A 156 -4.36 -26.03 -9.12
C HIS A 156 -4.12 -25.91 -10.64
N ASN A 157 -5.19 -25.90 -11.44
CA ASN A 157 -5.09 -25.74 -12.90
C ASN A 157 -4.63 -24.33 -13.29
N LYS A 158 -5.15 -23.30 -12.62
CA LYS A 158 -4.86 -21.90 -12.94
C LYS A 158 -3.45 -21.50 -12.51
N LEU A 159 -2.97 -22.05 -11.41
CA LEU A 159 -1.62 -21.85 -10.91
C LEU A 159 -0.61 -22.82 -11.51
N ASP A 160 -1.02 -23.83 -12.29
CA ASP A 160 -0.13 -24.89 -12.81
C ASP A 160 0.75 -25.48 -11.68
N ILE A 161 0.10 -25.96 -10.62
CA ILE A 161 0.73 -26.63 -9.48
C ILE A 161 -0.05 -27.91 -9.21
N ASP A 162 0.64 -28.97 -8.80
CA ASP A 162 -0.01 -30.20 -8.33
C ASP A 162 -1.00 -29.90 -7.18
N LYS A 163 -2.18 -30.55 -7.24
CA LYS A 163 -3.29 -30.30 -6.30
C LYS A 163 -2.89 -30.59 -4.86
N GLU A 164 -2.22 -31.71 -4.60
CA GLU A 164 -1.82 -32.08 -3.23
C GLU A 164 -0.71 -31.17 -2.72
N LYS A 165 0.26 -30.82 -3.56
CA LYS A 165 1.30 -29.84 -3.21
C LYS A 165 0.72 -28.47 -2.87
N LEU A 166 -0.26 -27.98 -3.65
CA LEU A 166 -0.94 -26.72 -3.37
C LEU A 166 -1.74 -26.79 -2.08
N ARG A 167 -2.39 -27.92 -1.80
CA ARG A 167 -3.12 -28.15 -0.56
C ARG A 167 -2.19 -28.10 0.66
N GLU A 168 -1.02 -28.73 0.59
CA GLU A 168 -0.02 -28.67 1.65
C GLU A 168 0.48 -27.24 1.90
N LEU A 169 0.77 -26.49 0.82
CA LEU A 169 1.18 -25.08 0.91
C LEU A 169 0.12 -24.19 1.57
N LEU A 170 -1.15 -24.42 1.26
CA LEU A 170 -2.27 -23.67 1.86
C LEU A 170 -2.55 -24.11 3.31
N ARG A 171 -2.15 -25.32 3.70
CA ARG A 171 -2.27 -25.81 5.08
C ARG A 171 -1.14 -25.29 5.97
N SER A 172 0.04 -25.00 5.41
CA SER A 172 1.24 -24.67 6.19
C SER A 172 1.23 -23.28 6.83
N LYS A 173 0.32 -22.37 6.44
CA LYS A 173 0.01 -21.15 7.21
C LYS A 173 -1.34 -21.32 7.89
N GLU A 174 -1.34 -21.47 9.20
CA GLU A 174 -2.55 -21.21 9.99
C GLU A 174 -2.86 -19.71 9.91
N CYS A 175 -4.13 -19.37 9.72
CA CYS A 175 -4.57 -17.98 9.76
C CYS A 175 -4.60 -17.54 11.23
N ASP A 176 -3.44 -17.18 11.77
CA ASP A 176 -3.29 -16.67 13.14
C ASP A 176 -3.73 -15.20 13.24
N SER A 177 -3.39 -14.54 14.34
CA SER A 177 -3.72 -13.12 14.57
C SER A 177 -3.13 -12.20 13.50
N ASN A 178 -2.09 -12.62 12.78
CA ASN A 178 -1.43 -11.81 11.77
C ASN A 178 -2.22 -11.73 10.48
N CYS A 179 -3.11 -12.68 10.23
CA CYS A 179 -3.98 -12.69 9.06
C CYS A 179 -5.24 -11.82 9.23
N VAL A 180 -5.53 -11.35 10.44
CA VAL A 180 -6.69 -10.49 10.72
C VAL A 180 -6.38 -9.06 10.32
N LEU A 181 -7.16 -8.52 9.38
CA LEU A 181 -7.13 -7.11 9.00
C LEU A 181 -7.89 -6.27 10.03
N GLN A 182 -9.14 -6.66 10.26
CA GLN A 182 -10.06 -6.06 11.21
C GLN A 182 -11.10 -7.08 11.66
N PRO A 183 -11.88 -6.83 12.73
CA PRO A 183 -12.84 -7.79 13.24
C PRO A 183 -13.79 -8.32 12.16
N GLY A 184 -13.73 -9.63 11.90
CA GLY A 184 -14.56 -10.28 10.88
C GLY A 184 -13.95 -10.37 9.47
N MET A 185 -12.76 -9.82 9.22
CA MET A 185 -12.07 -9.89 7.92
C MET A 185 -10.58 -10.24 8.01
N GLY A 186 -10.09 -11.04 7.07
CA GLY A 186 -8.68 -11.44 7.03
C GLY A 186 -8.08 -11.56 5.63
N ILE A 187 -6.75 -11.57 5.56
CA ILE A 187 -5.97 -11.90 4.36
C ILE A 187 -5.07 -13.08 4.67
N ILE A 188 -5.06 -14.04 3.75
CA ILE A 188 -4.10 -15.14 3.75
C ILE A 188 -3.26 -15.00 2.50
N SER A 189 -1.94 -14.98 2.64
CA SER A 189 -1.04 -14.78 1.51
C SER A 189 0.13 -15.75 1.46
N HIS A 190 0.43 -16.24 0.25
CA HIS A 190 1.46 -17.24 -0.01
C HIS A 190 2.33 -16.86 -1.20
N LEU A 191 3.65 -16.87 -0.98
CA LEU A 191 4.63 -16.89 -2.05
C LEU A 191 4.93 -18.34 -2.45
N ILE A 192 4.85 -18.63 -3.75
CA ILE A 192 5.04 -19.95 -4.34
C ILE A 192 6.20 -19.94 -5.32
N LYS A 193 6.81 -21.11 -5.56
CA LYS A 193 7.78 -21.25 -6.64
C LYS A 193 7.06 -21.27 -7.99
N GLY A 194 7.62 -20.57 -8.98
CA GLY A 194 7.06 -20.51 -10.32
C GLY A 194 7.52 -19.26 -11.05
N ARG A 195 6.88 -18.97 -12.19
CA ARG A 195 7.04 -17.72 -12.94
C ARG A 195 5.68 -17.25 -13.43
N ASP A 196 5.46 -15.95 -13.35
CA ASP A 196 4.26 -15.25 -13.82
C ASP A 196 2.95 -15.82 -13.24
N LYS A 197 2.99 -16.20 -11.96
CA LYS A 197 1.83 -16.71 -11.23
C LYS A 197 1.38 -15.65 -10.24
N LEU A 198 0.18 -15.12 -10.42
CA LEU A 198 -0.50 -14.35 -9.38
C LEU A 198 -2.00 -14.56 -9.50
N ASP A 199 -2.63 -14.93 -8.39
CA ASP A 199 -4.07 -15.07 -8.33
C ASP A 199 -4.63 -14.63 -6.97
N ILE A 200 -5.90 -14.23 -6.98
CA ILE A 200 -6.65 -13.86 -5.80
C ILE A 200 -7.95 -14.68 -5.73
N VAL A 201 -8.36 -15.06 -4.54
CA VAL A 201 -9.67 -15.66 -4.27
C VAL A 201 -10.37 -14.84 -3.21
N LEU A 202 -11.60 -14.41 -3.51
CA LEU A 202 -12.44 -13.73 -2.55
C LEU A 202 -13.35 -14.76 -1.88
N VAL A 203 -13.34 -14.80 -0.55
CA VAL A 203 -14.09 -15.79 0.23
C VAL A 203 -15.04 -15.09 1.17
N ARG A 204 -16.30 -15.51 1.17
CA ARG A 204 -17.30 -15.15 2.17
C ARG A 204 -17.81 -16.42 2.85
N THR A 205 -17.93 -16.37 4.16
CA THR A 205 -18.59 -17.41 4.97
C THR A 205 -19.66 -16.79 5.87
N LYS A 206 -20.92 -17.21 5.71
CA LYS A 206 -22.03 -16.68 6.53
C LYS A 206 -22.02 -17.17 7.99
N LYS A 207 -21.34 -18.29 8.27
CA LYS A 207 -21.27 -18.87 9.63
C LYS A 207 -19.92 -18.64 10.31
N GLY A 208 -19.04 -17.85 9.68
CA GLY A 208 -17.68 -17.65 10.13
C GLY A 208 -16.74 -18.80 9.73
N PHE A 209 -15.46 -18.49 9.73
CA PHE A 209 -14.35 -19.42 9.70
C PHE A 209 -13.66 -19.33 11.06
N ILE A 210 -13.50 -20.48 11.70
CA ILE A 210 -12.80 -20.57 12.98
C ILE A 210 -11.39 -21.04 12.63
N SER A 211 -10.44 -20.10 12.70
CA SER A 211 -9.05 -20.39 12.42
C SER A 211 -8.34 -20.95 13.65
N SER A 212 -8.49 -20.26 14.79
CA SER A 212 -8.00 -20.65 16.10
C SER A 212 -9.05 -20.31 17.16
N LYS A 213 -8.90 -20.83 18.38
CA LYS A 213 -9.86 -20.57 19.48
C LYS A 213 -9.79 -19.15 20.03
N ASP A 214 -8.72 -18.41 19.72
CA ASP A 214 -8.39 -17.12 20.32
C ASP A 214 -8.75 -15.91 19.43
N ILE A 215 -9.38 -16.16 18.28
CA ILE A 215 -9.73 -15.12 17.30
C ILE A 215 -11.24 -15.16 17.05
N ASP A 216 -11.85 -13.98 16.96
CA ASP A 216 -13.25 -13.85 16.58
C ASP A 216 -13.52 -14.49 15.20
N PRO A 217 -14.72 -15.05 14.98
CA PRO A 217 -15.06 -15.63 13.68
C PRO A 217 -14.87 -14.62 12.56
N ILE A 218 -14.11 -15.01 11.55
CA ILE A 218 -13.89 -14.17 10.37
C ILE A 218 -14.89 -14.60 9.30
N TYR A 219 -15.57 -13.63 8.70
CA TYR A 219 -16.64 -13.83 7.73
C TYR A 219 -16.18 -13.58 6.29
N SER A 220 -15.10 -12.81 6.12
CA SER A 220 -14.54 -12.48 4.80
C SER A 220 -13.04 -12.75 4.79
N PHE A 221 -12.57 -13.45 3.77
CA PHE A 221 -11.13 -13.65 3.56
C PHE A 221 -10.74 -13.38 2.13
N PHE A 222 -9.54 -12.85 1.97
CA PHE A 222 -8.91 -12.66 0.68
C PHE A 222 -7.64 -13.47 0.64
N ILE A 223 -7.57 -14.40 -0.31
CA ILE A 223 -6.43 -15.30 -0.43
C ILE A 223 -5.63 -14.87 -1.63
N ILE A 224 -4.35 -14.55 -1.42
CA ILE A 224 -3.45 -14.09 -2.47
C ILE A 224 -2.33 -15.11 -2.61
N VAL A 225 -2.12 -15.62 -3.83
CA VAL A 225 -1.03 -16.53 -4.16
C VAL A 225 -0.21 -15.91 -5.27
N ALA A 226 1.10 -15.79 -5.09
CA ALA A 226 1.98 -15.19 -6.08
C ALA A 226 3.33 -15.89 -6.17
N SER A 227 3.96 -15.88 -7.34
CA SER A 227 5.35 -16.30 -7.51
C SER A 227 6.33 -15.18 -7.16
N GLU A 228 7.56 -15.56 -6.78
CA GLU A 228 8.59 -14.60 -6.34
C GLU A 228 8.92 -13.52 -7.39
N ASP A 229 8.81 -13.82 -8.69
CA ASP A 229 8.99 -12.84 -9.77
C ASP A 229 7.88 -11.78 -9.85
N GLN A 230 6.71 -12.06 -9.26
CA GLN A 230 5.56 -11.15 -9.19
C GLN A 230 5.53 -10.35 -7.88
N GLN A 231 6.61 -10.36 -7.09
CA GLN A 231 6.65 -9.77 -5.75
C GLN A 231 6.15 -8.32 -5.70
N SER A 232 6.54 -7.48 -6.66
CA SER A 232 6.08 -6.08 -6.68
C SER A 232 4.56 -5.97 -6.86
N PHE A 233 3.97 -6.72 -7.80
CA PHE A 233 2.51 -6.72 -8.00
C PHE A 233 1.75 -7.43 -6.87
N TYR A 234 2.37 -8.41 -6.23
CA TYR A 234 1.87 -9.03 -5.00
C TYR A 234 1.73 -8.01 -3.87
N TRP A 235 2.73 -7.15 -3.67
CA TRP A 235 2.67 -6.07 -2.68
C TRP A 235 1.56 -5.06 -2.99
N HIS A 236 1.43 -4.65 -4.25
CA HIS A 236 0.31 -3.82 -4.70
C HIS A 236 -1.04 -4.46 -4.34
N THR A 237 -1.21 -5.74 -4.68
CA THR A 237 -2.44 -6.49 -4.43
C THR A 237 -2.77 -6.54 -2.93
N LEU A 238 -1.79 -6.86 -2.08
CA LEU A 238 -1.97 -6.87 -0.62
C LEU A 238 -2.41 -5.51 -0.09
N MET A 239 -1.69 -4.46 -0.49
CA MET A 239 -1.96 -3.09 -0.06
C MET A 239 -3.36 -2.64 -0.48
N TRP A 240 -3.77 -3.00 -1.69
CA TRP A 240 -5.06 -2.61 -2.24
C TRP A 240 -6.22 -3.35 -1.60
N VAL A 241 -6.06 -4.64 -1.31
CA VAL A 241 -7.04 -5.41 -0.56
C VAL A 241 -7.17 -4.88 0.88
N ALA A 242 -6.05 -4.56 1.55
CA ALA A 242 -6.08 -3.96 2.89
C ALA A 242 -6.83 -2.63 2.90
N GLN A 243 -6.59 -1.75 1.92
CA GLN A 243 -7.33 -0.49 1.80
C GLN A 243 -8.81 -0.67 1.52
N ILE A 244 -9.18 -1.60 0.65
CA ILE A 244 -10.59 -1.90 0.36
C ILE A 244 -11.29 -2.40 1.62
N ALA A 245 -10.60 -3.23 2.41
CA ALA A 245 -11.15 -3.71 3.66
C ALA A 245 -11.36 -2.58 4.67
N GLU A 246 -10.53 -1.54 4.70
CA GLU A 246 -10.68 -0.36 5.58
C GLU A 246 -11.77 0.63 5.10
N GLU A 247 -12.31 0.49 3.90
CA GLU A 247 -13.37 1.39 3.42
C GLU A 247 -14.64 1.28 4.29
N ASN A 248 -15.21 2.44 4.61
CA ASN A 248 -16.45 2.52 5.37
C ASN A 248 -17.55 1.75 4.63
N ASP A 249 -18.38 1.05 5.39
CA ASP A 249 -19.50 0.23 4.91
C ASP A 249 -19.09 -0.98 4.04
N PHE A 250 -17.81 -1.23 3.76
CA PHE A 250 -17.41 -2.34 2.89
C PHE A 250 -17.86 -3.68 3.47
N GLN A 251 -17.60 -3.90 4.76
CA GLN A 251 -17.96 -5.14 5.45
C GLN A 251 -19.47 -5.39 5.44
N ASP A 252 -20.27 -4.37 5.72
CA ASP A 252 -21.74 -4.48 5.73
C ASP A 252 -22.28 -4.79 4.33
N ASN A 253 -21.85 -4.02 3.32
CA ASN A 253 -22.22 -4.26 1.93
C ASN A 253 -21.80 -5.66 1.43
N TRP A 254 -20.62 -6.13 1.85
CA TRP A 254 -20.09 -7.44 1.51
C TRP A 254 -20.94 -8.57 2.11
N LEU A 255 -21.37 -8.42 3.36
CA LEU A 255 -22.23 -9.39 4.03
C LEU A 255 -23.66 -9.41 3.46
N GLU A 256 -24.17 -8.26 3.02
CA GLU A 256 -25.51 -8.12 2.42
C GLU A 256 -25.61 -8.61 0.97
N ALA A 257 -24.48 -8.72 0.24
CA ALA A 257 -24.47 -9.13 -1.17
C ALA A 257 -25.19 -10.47 -1.39
N LYS A 258 -25.99 -10.60 -2.46
CA LYS A 258 -26.89 -11.76 -2.62
C LYS A 258 -26.22 -12.96 -3.26
N ASN A 259 -25.23 -12.71 -4.13
CA ASN A 259 -24.56 -13.73 -4.93
C ASN A 259 -23.10 -13.35 -5.24
N LYS A 260 -22.39 -14.21 -5.97
CA LYS A 260 -20.98 -14.00 -6.34
C LYS A 260 -20.74 -12.74 -7.17
N GLU A 261 -21.64 -12.40 -8.09
CA GLU A 261 -21.50 -11.21 -8.92
C GLU A 261 -21.73 -9.93 -8.10
N ASP A 262 -22.67 -9.96 -7.15
CA ASP A 262 -22.87 -8.86 -6.21
C ASP A 262 -21.64 -8.68 -5.32
N LEU A 263 -21.03 -9.77 -4.83
CA LEU A 263 -19.77 -9.72 -4.07
C LEU A 263 -18.65 -9.06 -4.89
N ARG A 264 -18.47 -9.51 -6.14
CA ARG A 264 -17.50 -8.92 -7.07
C ARG A 264 -17.75 -7.43 -7.25
N LYS A 265 -19.03 -7.04 -7.44
CA LYS A 265 -19.43 -5.65 -7.62
C LYS A 265 -19.13 -4.81 -6.39
N VAL A 266 -19.47 -5.27 -5.19
CA VAL A 266 -19.17 -4.58 -3.93
C VAL A 266 -17.67 -4.32 -3.80
N PHE A 267 -16.83 -5.32 -4.10
CA PHE A 267 -15.38 -5.19 -4.07
C PHE A 267 -14.86 -4.16 -5.08
N LEU A 268 -15.33 -4.22 -6.33
CA LEU A 268 -14.94 -3.29 -7.39
C LEU A 268 -15.45 -1.86 -7.14
N ASP A 269 -16.63 -1.70 -6.55
CA ASP A 269 -17.18 -0.40 -6.21
C ASP A 269 -16.39 0.24 -5.06
N ALA A 270 -15.98 -0.55 -4.05
CA ALA A 270 -15.08 -0.08 -2.99
C ALA A 270 -13.70 0.30 -3.55
N TRP A 271 -13.14 -0.52 -4.45
CA TRP A 271 -11.90 -0.21 -5.17
C TRP A 271 -11.98 1.13 -5.93
N ARG A 272 -13.10 1.40 -6.62
CA ARG A 272 -13.31 2.67 -7.35
C ARG A 272 -13.55 3.87 -6.42
N LYS A 273 -14.18 3.67 -5.26
CA LYS A 273 -14.38 4.75 -4.27
C LYS A 273 -13.04 5.27 -3.76
N ARG A 274 -12.09 4.37 -3.47
CA ARG A 274 -10.72 4.71 -3.09
C ARG A 274 -10.05 5.63 -4.12
N GLN A 275 -10.27 5.41 -5.43
CA GLN A 275 -9.66 6.23 -6.49
C GLN A 275 -10.13 7.71 -6.46
N ARG A 276 -11.23 8.05 -5.77
CA ARG A 276 -11.78 9.42 -5.74
C ARG A 276 -11.13 10.35 -4.72
N TYR A 277 -10.29 9.85 -3.81
CA TYR A 277 -9.63 10.60 -2.71
C TYR A 277 -8.10 10.46 -2.74
#